data_AF-A0A3C0WJY8-F1
#
_entry.id   AF-A0A3C0WJY8-F1
#
_cell.length_a   1.000
_cell.length_b   1.000
_cell.length_c   1.000
_cell.angle_alpha   90.00
_cell.angle_beta   90.00
_cell.angle_gamma   90.00
#
_symmetry.space_group_name_H-M   'P 1'
#
loop_
_entity.id
_entity.type
_entity.pdbx_description
1 polymer ?
#
loop_
_entity_poly.entity_id
_entity_poly.type
_entity_poly.pdbx_seq_one_letter_code
_entity_poly.pdbx_strand_id
1 'polypeptide(L)'
;IRPEALRMNLYPAQYYLKHVPLGLLLSVLTISPLAGAQGEVVLANFDDKDSIATNSMSHKGQTTIVKDAPADGNMSAAKTIVDVSASASEFFGTGYNIDRSDLSGTMEIRFWIKTDAESDFNFQLHSEDNHVSAFRFSTLGAAGQWQQITAAVESFDVPQWSSGEVDWSAIDRW
;
A
#
# COMPACT_ATOMS: atom_id res chain seq x y z
N ILE A 1 1.53 -47.83 -22.10
CA ILE A 1 0.95 -46.48 -22.32
C ILE A 1 1.02 -45.76 -20.99
N ARG A 2 2.03 -44.90 -20.78
CA ARG A 2 2.13 -44.04 -19.59
C ARG A 2 1.65 -42.65 -20.00
N PRO A 3 0.78 -41.98 -19.22
CA PRO A 3 0.38 -40.61 -19.54
C PRO A 3 1.53 -39.67 -19.16
N GLU A 4 1.98 -38.88 -20.13
CA GLU A 4 2.90 -37.77 -19.92
C GLU A 4 2.20 -36.72 -19.06
N ALA A 5 2.84 -36.35 -17.95
CA ALA A 5 2.38 -35.27 -17.08
C ALA A 5 2.46 -33.95 -17.86
N LEU A 6 1.31 -33.31 -18.06
CA LEU A 6 1.23 -31.91 -18.47
C LEU A 6 1.99 -31.07 -17.42
N ARG A 7 3.21 -30.65 -17.75
CA ARG A 7 3.87 -29.56 -17.03
C ARG A 7 3.15 -28.28 -17.40
N MET A 8 2.27 -27.79 -16.53
CA MET A 8 1.84 -26.40 -16.57
C MET A 8 3.04 -25.52 -16.24
N ASN A 9 3.75 -25.07 -17.28
CA ASN A 9 4.63 -23.92 -17.17
C ASN A 9 3.73 -22.70 -16.93
N LEU A 10 3.56 -22.32 -15.67
CA LEU A 10 3.08 -20.98 -15.32
C LEU A 10 4.18 -20.02 -15.77
N TYR A 11 3.95 -19.36 -16.91
CA TYR A 11 4.78 -18.24 -17.34
C TYR A 11 4.68 -17.14 -16.27
N PRO A 12 5.78 -16.48 -15.89
CA PRO A 12 5.67 -15.24 -15.12
C PRO A 12 4.86 -14.25 -15.95
N ALA A 13 3.89 -13.57 -15.33
CA ALA A 13 3.10 -12.55 -15.99
C ALA A 13 4.05 -11.48 -16.57
N GLN A 14 4.31 -11.56 -17.88
CA GLN A 14 5.05 -10.52 -18.59
C GLN A 14 4.08 -9.37 -18.80
N TYR A 15 4.21 -8.35 -17.97
CA TYR A 15 3.49 -7.09 -18.13
C TYR A 15 3.77 -6.51 -19.53
N TYR A 16 2.74 -6.42 -20.37
CA TYR A 16 2.75 -5.59 -21.58
C TYR A 16 2.49 -4.13 -21.19
N LEU A 17 3.37 -3.55 -20.38
CA LEU A 17 3.33 -2.13 -20.02
C LEU A 17 4.47 -1.39 -20.73
N LYS A 18 4.38 -1.32 -22.05
CA LYS A 18 5.16 -0.34 -22.80
C LYS A 18 4.18 0.74 -23.23
N HIS A 19 4.24 1.90 -22.56
CA HIS A 19 3.82 3.25 -23.00
C HIS A 19 2.72 3.98 -22.19
N VAL A 20 2.28 3.46 -21.03
CA VAL A 20 1.34 4.20 -20.14
C VAL A 20 1.99 4.41 -18.76
N PRO A 21 1.94 5.63 -18.19
CA PRO A 21 2.44 5.88 -16.83
C PRO A 21 1.60 5.09 -15.82
N LEU A 22 2.24 4.44 -14.85
CA LEU A 22 1.58 3.72 -13.77
C LEU A 22 1.03 4.71 -12.74
N GLY A 23 -0.24 4.56 -12.40
CA GLY A 23 -0.98 5.45 -11.50
C GLY A 23 -1.58 4.70 -10.31
N LEU A 24 -1.28 5.22 -9.11
CA LEU A 24 -1.82 4.73 -7.85
C LEU A 24 -2.50 5.88 -7.09
N LEU A 25 -3.70 5.66 -6.60
CA LEU A 25 -4.45 6.55 -5.74
C LEU A 25 -4.66 5.86 -4.40
N LEU A 26 -4.31 6.55 -3.32
CA LEU A 26 -4.57 6.13 -1.94
C LEU A 26 -5.48 7.15 -1.28
N SER A 27 -6.52 6.67 -0.59
CA SER A 27 -7.48 7.45 0.16
C SER A 27 -7.66 6.82 1.54
N VAL A 28 -7.83 7.66 2.57
CA VAL A 28 -8.08 7.31 3.98
C VAL A 28 -7.32 6.09 4.48
N LEU A 29 -6.28 6.29 5.28
CA LEU A 29 -5.69 5.22 6.09
C LEU A 29 -6.20 5.34 7.52
N THR A 30 -6.89 4.32 8.00
CA THR A 30 -7.39 4.23 9.38
C THR A 30 -6.92 2.98 10.08
N ILE A 31 -6.86 3.06 11.40
CA ILE A 31 -6.54 1.96 12.29
C ILE A 31 -7.60 1.83 13.38
N SER A 32 -7.95 0.61 13.72
CA SER A 32 -8.96 0.30 14.73
C SER A 32 -8.33 -0.46 15.90
N PRO A 33 -8.42 0.07 17.14
CA PRO A 33 -7.90 -0.60 18.33
C PRO A 33 -8.88 -1.63 18.91
N LEU A 34 -8.43 -2.41 19.90
CA LEU A 34 -9.29 -3.35 20.63
C LEU A 34 -10.52 -2.64 21.22
N ALA A 35 -11.69 -3.24 21.06
CA ALA A 35 -12.97 -2.66 21.46
C ALA A 35 -12.94 -2.22 22.94
N GLY A 36 -13.09 -0.91 23.19
CA GLY A 36 -13.40 -0.35 24.51
C GLY A 36 -12.57 0.83 25.02
N ALA A 37 -11.52 1.31 24.33
CA ALA A 37 -10.68 2.39 24.89
C ALA A 37 -10.41 3.61 23.99
N GLN A 38 -10.38 3.47 22.66
CA GLN A 38 -10.10 4.55 21.71
C GLN A 38 -10.94 4.30 20.44
N GLY A 39 -11.48 5.35 19.80
CA GLY A 39 -12.20 5.21 18.52
C GLY A 39 -11.25 4.87 17.37
N GLU A 40 -11.79 4.68 16.15
CA GLU A 40 -10.99 4.59 14.93
C GLU A 40 -10.07 5.82 14.80
N VAL A 41 -8.79 5.59 14.56
CA VAL A 41 -7.78 6.64 14.38
C VAL A 41 -7.46 6.78 12.91
N VAL A 42 -7.45 8.02 12.40
CA VAL A 42 -7.07 8.34 11.03
C VAL A 42 -5.58 8.66 11.01
N LEU A 43 -4.80 7.85 10.30
CA LEU A 43 -3.36 8.10 10.07
C LEU A 43 -3.13 9.05 8.89
N ALA A 44 -3.97 8.97 7.86
CA ALA A 44 -3.91 9.87 6.72
C ALA A 44 -5.27 10.02 6.06
N ASN A 45 -5.68 11.25 5.76
CA ASN A 45 -6.91 11.57 5.02
C ASN A 45 -6.68 12.44 3.78
N PHE A 46 -5.45 12.86 3.47
CA PHE A 46 -5.11 13.57 2.22
C PHE A 46 -5.96 14.82 1.88
N ASP A 47 -6.71 15.37 2.82
CA ASP A 47 -7.60 16.51 2.58
C ASP A 47 -6.82 17.84 2.57
N ASP A 48 -5.61 17.83 3.13
CA ASP A 48 -4.68 18.94 3.10
C ASP A 48 -3.50 18.67 2.15
N LYS A 49 -3.05 19.71 1.45
CA LYS A 49 -1.88 19.64 0.56
C LYS A 49 -0.60 19.18 1.26
N ASP A 50 -0.48 19.44 2.55
CA ASP A 50 0.70 19.11 3.34
C ASP A 50 0.69 17.63 3.77
N SER A 51 -0.43 16.90 3.58
CA SER A 51 -0.55 15.46 3.85
C SER A 51 0.37 14.58 2.99
N ILE A 52 0.97 15.12 1.92
CA ILE A 52 1.94 14.42 1.06
C ILE A 52 3.36 14.98 1.19
N ALA A 53 3.62 15.90 2.12
CA ALA A 53 4.91 16.56 2.26
C ALA A 53 6.05 15.59 2.61
N THR A 54 5.74 14.49 3.29
CA THR A 54 6.69 13.44 3.69
C THR A 54 6.71 12.26 2.72
N ASN A 55 6.08 12.39 1.56
CA ASN A 55 6.02 11.31 0.58
C ASN A 55 7.42 10.96 0.04
N SER A 56 7.66 9.67 -0.10
CA SER A 56 8.81 9.10 -0.78
C SER A 56 8.36 8.07 -1.81
N MET A 57 9.12 7.92 -2.88
CA MET A 57 8.83 6.99 -3.96
C MET A 57 10.06 6.14 -4.27
N SER A 58 9.87 4.86 -4.60
CA SER A 58 10.98 3.98 -5.00
C SER A 58 11.51 4.29 -6.40
N HIS A 59 10.69 4.96 -7.22
CA HIS A 59 10.99 5.32 -8.59
C HIS A 59 10.66 6.79 -8.84
N LYS A 60 11.29 7.38 -9.85
CA LYS A 60 11.01 8.76 -10.24
C LYS A 60 9.53 8.89 -10.65
N GLY A 61 8.88 9.94 -10.14
CA GLY A 61 7.49 10.22 -10.41
C GLY A 61 7.01 11.43 -9.61
N GLN A 62 5.70 11.53 -9.41
CA GLN A 62 5.08 12.62 -8.67
C GLN A 62 3.87 12.13 -7.88
N THR A 63 3.73 12.67 -6.66
CA THR A 63 2.52 12.56 -5.84
C THR A 63 1.79 13.89 -5.77
N THR A 64 0.46 13.88 -5.91
CA THR A 64 -0.40 15.07 -5.84
C THR A 64 -1.69 14.77 -5.08
N ILE A 65 -2.30 15.78 -4.47
CA ILE A 65 -3.66 15.66 -3.92
C ILE A 65 -4.69 15.88 -5.02
N VAL A 66 -5.70 15.00 -5.12
CA VAL A 66 -6.79 15.10 -6.08
C VAL A 66 -8.16 14.92 -5.42
N LYS A 67 -9.19 15.53 -6.00
CA LYS A 67 -10.61 15.36 -5.59
C LYS A 67 -11.24 14.13 -6.26
N ASP A 68 -10.64 12.99 -6.01
CA ASP A 68 -11.08 11.68 -6.51
C ASP A 68 -10.89 10.71 -5.35
N ALA A 69 -11.97 10.43 -4.63
CA ALA A 69 -12.01 9.58 -3.46
C ALA A 69 -13.33 8.78 -3.49
N PRO A 70 -13.39 7.60 -2.85
CA PRO A 70 -14.62 6.83 -2.77
C PRO A 70 -15.70 7.59 -1.99
N ALA A 71 -16.97 7.36 -2.31
CA ALA A 71 -18.10 8.09 -1.73
C ALA A 71 -18.19 7.96 -0.19
N ASP A 72 -17.78 6.80 0.34
CA ASP A 72 -17.73 6.51 1.77
C ASP A 72 -16.34 6.79 2.39
N GLY A 73 -15.46 7.45 1.64
CA GLY A 73 -14.12 7.87 2.06
C GLY A 73 -14.04 9.35 2.46
N ASN A 74 -12.84 9.91 2.36
CA ASN A 74 -12.53 11.33 2.51
C ASN A 74 -12.88 12.15 1.27
N MET A 75 -12.59 13.46 1.28
CA MET A 75 -12.85 14.33 0.13
C MET A 75 -11.77 14.21 -0.96
N SER A 76 -10.58 13.73 -0.61
CA SER A 76 -9.40 13.77 -1.49
C SER A 76 -8.54 12.50 -1.43
N ALA A 77 -7.71 12.25 -2.44
CA ALA A 77 -6.76 11.14 -2.44
C ALA A 77 -5.36 11.63 -2.81
N ALA A 78 -4.34 10.91 -2.34
CA ALA A 78 -2.99 11.05 -2.84
C ALA A 78 -2.83 10.24 -4.13
N LYS A 79 -2.61 10.93 -5.24
CA LYS A 79 -2.32 10.36 -6.56
C LYS A 79 -0.82 10.32 -6.81
N THR A 80 -0.25 9.12 -6.82
CA THR A 80 1.11 8.83 -7.25
C THR A 80 1.10 8.44 -8.73
N ILE A 81 1.97 9.05 -9.53
CA ILE A 81 2.22 8.68 -10.93
C ILE A 81 3.71 8.41 -11.09
N VAL A 82 4.07 7.24 -11.62
CA VAL A 82 5.47 6.86 -11.90
C VAL A 82 5.84 7.23 -13.33
N ASP A 83 7.02 7.84 -13.52
CA ASP A 83 7.53 8.22 -14.84
C ASP A 83 7.72 6.95 -15.71
N VAL A 84 7.26 7.00 -16.97
CA VAL A 84 7.45 5.88 -17.92
C VAL A 84 8.94 5.54 -18.12
N SER A 85 9.83 6.53 -18.00
CA SER A 85 11.28 6.35 -18.11
C SER A 85 11.93 5.76 -16.86
N ALA A 86 11.19 5.55 -15.77
CA ALA A 86 11.74 5.03 -14.52
C ALA A 86 11.90 3.50 -14.50
N SER A 87 11.48 2.79 -15.56
CA SER A 87 11.64 1.33 -15.68
C SER A 87 11.01 0.52 -14.53
N ALA A 88 9.88 1.00 -14.00
CA ALA A 88 9.15 0.39 -12.89
C ALA A 88 8.30 -0.85 -13.28
N SER A 89 8.77 -1.65 -14.23
CA SER A 89 8.03 -2.82 -14.75
C SER A 89 8.03 -4.02 -13.80
N GLU A 90 8.92 -4.04 -12.81
CA GLU A 90 9.05 -5.13 -11.83
C GLU A 90 8.44 -4.77 -10.47
N PHE A 91 8.64 -3.52 -10.03
CA PHE A 91 8.04 -3.01 -8.79
C PHE A 91 7.96 -1.48 -8.82
N PHE A 92 7.07 -0.93 -8.00
CA PHE A 92 7.07 0.47 -7.60
C PHE A 92 6.49 0.59 -6.19
N GLY A 93 6.69 1.74 -5.55
CA GLY A 93 6.24 1.97 -4.19
C GLY A 93 6.18 3.46 -3.89
N THR A 94 5.26 3.81 -3.01
CA THR A 94 5.06 5.14 -2.45
C THR A 94 4.86 4.95 -0.95
N GLY A 95 5.42 5.84 -0.13
CA GLY A 95 5.34 5.75 1.32
C GLY A 95 5.41 7.12 1.97
N TYR A 96 5.07 7.20 3.25
CA TYR A 96 4.92 8.45 3.99
C TYR A 96 5.55 8.30 5.37
N ASN A 97 6.45 9.21 5.70
CA ASN A 97 6.93 9.32 7.07
C ASN A 97 5.86 10.00 7.93
N ILE A 98 5.71 9.53 9.16
CA ILE A 98 4.82 10.07 10.18
C ILE A 98 5.62 10.39 11.45
N ASP A 99 5.04 11.20 12.33
CA ASP A 99 5.56 11.29 13.69
C ASP A 99 5.46 9.90 14.34
N ARG A 100 6.50 9.54 15.10
CA ARG A 100 6.57 8.25 15.78
C ARG A 100 5.30 8.00 16.59
N SER A 101 4.58 6.95 16.23
CA SER A 101 3.22 6.69 16.72
C SER A 101 3.13 5.31 17.36
N ASP A 102 2.49 5.26 18.52
CA ASP A 102 2.16 4.00 19.20
C ASP A 102 0.87 3.41 18.63
N LEU A 103 1.04 2.33 17.88
CA LEU A 103 -0.03 1.55 17.25
C LEU A 103 -0.19 0.17 17.91
N SER A 104 0.42 -0.08 19.08
CA SER A 104 0.43 -1.39 19.75
C SER A 104 -0.96 -1.92 20.11
N GLY A 105 -1.96 -1.05 20.26
CA GLY A 105 -3.35 -1.42 20.49
C GLY A 105 -4.16 -1.77 19.23
N THR A 106 -3.56 -1.66 18.04
CA THR A 106 -4.24 -1.82 16.74
C THR A 106 -4.57 -3.28 16.48
N MET A 107 -5.79 -3.55 16.01
CA MET A 107 -6.22 -4.87 15.54
C MET A 107 -6.40 -4.92 14.03
N GLU A 108 -6.79 -3.81 13.42
CA GLU A 108 -7.14 -3.74 12.02
C GLU A 108 -6.68 -2.43 11.41
N ILE A 109 -6.19 -2.49 10.17
CA ILE A 109 -5.82 -1.35 9.35
C ILE A 109 -6.72 -1.36 8.12
N ARG A 110 -7.29 -0.22 7.76
CA ARG A 110 -8.13 -0.06 6.58
C ARG A 110 -7.65 1.07 5.70
N PHE A 111 -7.68 0.85 4.40
CA PHE A 111 -7.42 1.91 3.44
C PHE A 111 -8.15 1.72 2.12
N TRP A 112 -8.37 2.81 1.40
CA TRP A 112 -8.89 2.79 0.05
C TRP A 112 -7.79 2.94 -0.97
N ILE A 113 -7.82 2.10 -2.01
CA ILE A 113 -6.86 2.12 -3.11
C ILE A 113 -7.57 2.07 -4.46
N LYS A 114 -7.04 2.81 -5.43
CA LYS A 114 -7.39 2.69 -6.85
C LYS A 114 -6.11 2.75 -7.67
N THR A 115 -5.88 1.77 -8.55
CA THR A 115 -4.67 1.70 -9.36
C THR A 115 -5.01 1.25 -10.77
N ASP A 116 -4.23 1.68 -11.76
CA ASP A 116 -4.33 1.17 -13.13
C ASP A 116 -3.59 -0.17 -13.33
N ALA A 117 -2.78 -0.57 -12.34
CA ALA A 117 -2.07 -1.83 -12.34
C ALA A 117 -2.89 -2.94 -11.69
N GLU A 118 -3.05 -4.06 -12.41
CA GLU A 118 -3.45 -5.33 -11.82
C GLU A 118 -2.19 -6.04 -11.32
N SER A 119 -2.01 -6.11 -10.00
CA SER A 119 -0.83 -6.72 -9.38
C SER A 119 -1.15 -7.19 -7.97
N ASP A 120 -0.22 -7.97 -7.42
CA ASP A 120 -0.09 -8.08 -5.98
C ASP A 120 0.73 -6.90 -5.44
N PHE A 121 0.31 -6.39 -4.31
CA PHE A 121 0.91 -5.28 -3.58
C PHE A 121 1.18 -5.67 -2.13
N ASN A 122 2.05 -4.91 -1.48
CA ASN A 122 2.26 -5.00 -0.03
C ASN A 122 2.02 -3.63 0.59
N PHE A 123 1.13 -3.57 1.59
CA PHE A 123 1.09 -2.48 2.54
C PHE A 123 2.15 -2.76 3.61
N GLN A 124 3.00 -1.78 3.92
CA GLN A 124 4.15 -1.99 4.81
C GLN A 124 4.10 -0.99 5.94
N LEU A 125 4.46 -1.42 7.14
CA LEU A 125 4.73 -0.55 8.28
C LEU A 125 6.19 -0.68 8.65
N HIS A 126 6.80 0.44 9.00
CA HIS A 126 8.22 0.52 9.34
C HIS A 126 8.40 1.17 10.71
N SER A 127 9.42 0.70 11.41
CA SER A 127 10.01 1.32 12.59
C SER A 127 11.53 1.39 12.42
N GLU A 128 12.24 1.83 13.45
CA GLU A 128 13.71 1.95 13.42
C GLU A 128 14.43 0.65 13.00
N ASP A 129 15.69 0.79 12.59
CA ASP A 129 16.58 -0.32 12.24
C ASP A 129 16.10 -1.25 11.10
N ASN A 130 15.26 -0.71 10.19
CA ASN A 130 14.64 -1.45 9.08
C ASN A 130 13.80 -2.64 9.55
N HIS A 131 13.12 -2.49 10.68
CA HIS A 131 12.07 -3.41 11.11
C HIS A 131 10.79 -3.12 10.32
N VAL A 132 10.21 -4.18 9.74
CA VAL A 132 9.09 -4.08 8.80
C VAL A 132 8.12 -5.22 9.00
N SER A 133 6.84 -4.87 9.01
CA SER A 133 5.72 -5.79 8.91
C SER A 133 4.92 -5.45 7.65
N ALA A 134 4.57 -6.46 6.84
CA ALA A 134 3.91 -6.26 5.55
C ALA A 134 2.65 -7.12 5.41
N PHE A 135 1.60 -6.52 4.86
CA PHE A 135 0.37 -7.19 4.48
C PHE A 135 0.24 -7.24 2.96
N ARG A 136 0.09 -8.45 2.40
CA ARG A 136 -0.09 -8.64 0.95
C ARG A 136 -1.56 -8.55 0.57
N PHE A 137 -1.86 -7.78 -0.48
CA PHE A 137 -3.19 -7.71 -1.08
C PHE A 137 -3.08 -7.69 -2.61
N SER A 138 -4.20 -7.83 -3.30
CA SER A 138 -4.23 -7.96 -4.77
C SER A 138 -5.29 -7.04 -5.38
N THR A 139 -4.98 -6.47 -6.55
CA THR A 139 -5.89 -5.60 -7.33
C THR A 139 -6.33 -6.26 -8.65
N LEU A 140 -6.07 -7.55 -8.82
CA LEU A 140 -6.47 -8.32 -10.01
C LEU A 140 -7.99 -8.21 -10.23
N GLY A 141 -8.41 -7.83 -11.44
CA GLY A 141 -9.81 -7.66 -11.82
C GLY A 141 -10.44 -6.34 -11.39
N ALA A 142 -9.68 -5.42 -10.79
CA ALA A 142 -10.19 -4.16 -10.23
C ALA A 142 -9.42 -2.92 -10.69
N ALA A 143 -8.63 -3.03 -11.77
CA ALA A 143 -7.93 -1.88 -12.33
C ALA A 143 -8.89 -0.71 -12.63
N GLY A 144 -8.48 0.48 -12.21
CA GLY A 144 -9.24 1.72 -12.36
C GLY A 144 -10.46 1.84 -11.45
N GLN A 145 -10.67 0.92 -10.50
CA GLN A 145 -11.78 0.96 -9.53
C GLN A 145 -11.24 1.16 -8.10
N TRP A 146 -12.05 1.82 -7.26
CA TRP A 146 -11.76 1.94 -5.84
C TRP A 146 -12.05 0.62 -5.12
N GLN A 147 -11.13 0.20 -4.26
CA GLN A 147 -11.26 -0.95 -3.38
C GLN A 147 -10.91 -0.55 -1.95
N GLN A 148 -11.69 -1.03 -0.99
CA GLN A 148 -11.30 -0.97 0.41
C GLN A 148 -10.51 -2.22 0.75
N ILE A 149 -9.33 -2.02 1.32
CA ILE A 149 -8.49 -3.07 1.87
C ILE A 149 -8.63 -3.03 3.38
N THR A 150 -8.82 -4.20 3.96
CA THR A 150 -8.90 -4.41 5.40
C THR A 150 -7.86 -5.45 5.78
N ALA A 151 -6.91 -5.07 6.61
CA ALA A 151 -5.79 -5.90 7.04
C ALA A 151 -5.86 -6.09 8.56
N ALA A 152 -6.08 -7.33 9.01
CA ALA A 152 -5.93 -7.67 10.41
C ALA A 152 -4.44 -7.62 10.77
N VAL A 153 -4.07 -7.06 11.92
CA VAL A 153 -2.66 -6.94 12.35
C VAL A 153 -1.97 -8.31 12.41
N GLU A 154 -2.70 -9.36 12.81
CA GLU A 154 -2.21 -10.75 12.83
C GLU A 154 -1.88 -11.34 11.45
N SER A 155 -2.31 -10.70 10.36
CA SER A 155 -2.05 -11.14 8.99
C SER A 155 -0.80 -10.49 8.36
N PHE A 156 -0.09 -9.66 9.13
CA PHE A 156 1.17 -9.09 8.68
C PHE A 156 2.31 -10.09 8.88
N ASP A 157 3.14 -10.22 7.87
CA ASP A 157 4.35 -11.04 7.90
C ASP A 157 5.60 -10.15 7.91
N VAL A 158 6.71 -10.70 8.41
CA VAL A 158 8.02 -10.07 8.34
C VAL A 158 8.66 -10.39 6.99
N PRO A 159 8.92 -9.40 6.10
CA PRO A 159 9.60 -9.65 4.85
C PRO A 159 11.02 -10.20 5.06
N GLN A 160 11.48 -11.07 4.17
CA GLN A 160 12.81 -11.73 4.30
C GLN A 160 14.01 -10.77 4.35
N TRP A 161 13.85 -9.54 3.84
CA TRP A 161 14.89 -8.51 3.83
C TRP A 161 14.85 -7.60 5.07
N SER A 162 13.83 -7.74 5.92
CA SER A 162 13.67 -6.96 7.14
C SER A 162 14.64 -7.42 8.22
N SER A 163 15.05 -6.51 9.10
CA SER A 163 15.82 -6.84 10.30
C SER A 163 14.98 -7.53 11.38
N GLY A 164 13.65 -7.41 11.30
CA GLY A 164 12.71 -7.96 12.28
C GLY A 164 11.27 -7.50 12.07
N GLU A 165 10.38 -7.94 12.95
CA GLU A 165 9.02 -7.41 13.02
C GLU A 165 9.05 -5.95 13.46
N VAL A 166 8.10 -5.16 12.95
CA VAL A 166 7.94 -3.76 13.33
C VAL A 166 7.73 -3.60 14.85
N ASP A 167 8.33 -2.57 15.44
CA ASP A 167 7.94 -2.12 16.78
C ASP A 167 6.64 -1.33 16.68
N TRP A 168 5.53 -2.02 16.95
CA TRP A 168 4.20 -1.42 16.92
C TRP A 168 4.03 -0.22 17.86
N SER A 169 4.88 -0.04 18.87
CA SER A 169 4.86 1.13 19.74
C SER A 169 5.58 2.36 19.17
N ALA A 170 6.28 2.20 18.04
CA ALA A 170 7.19 3.18 17.49
C ALA A 170 7.17 3.26 15.96
N ILE A 171 5.98 3.13 15.34
CA ILE A 171 5.81 3.23 13.88
C ILE A 171 6.16 4.64 13.41
N ASP A 172 7.01 4.75 12.40
CA ASP A 172 7.44 6.06 11.85
C ASP A 172 7.26 6.18 10.33
N ARG A 173 6.90 5.10 9.63
CA ARG A 173 6.59 5.14 8.20
C ARG A 173 5.64 4.03 7.79
N TRP A 174 4.85 4.31 6.76
CA TRP A 174 4.02 3.35 6.06
C TRP A 174 4.06 3.55 4.53
#